data_AF-C6Q2X8-F1
#
_entry.id   AF-C6Q2X8-F1
#
_cell.length_a   1.000
_cell.length_b   1.000
_cell.length_c   1.000
_cell.angle_alpha   90.00
_cell.angle_beta   90.00
_cell.angle_gamma   90.00
#
_symmetry.space_group_name_H-M   'P 1'
#
loop_
_entity.id
_entity.type
_entity.pdbx_description
1 polymer ?
#
loop_
_entity_poly.entity_id
_entity_poly.type
_entity_poly.pdbx_seq_one_letter_code
_entity_poly.pdbx_strand_id
1 'polypeptide(L)'
;MWPDGEIFGTICVLDNKENHYDNKCVKLLELLRNSIQKDLQLALDERMLEAKIKYIQATENKLRESEIKYRELFNNMRSAVIIYNVKNGGKNFIFEDLNKAAESIEKINKVDVIGKNFKKIFPKGLNTDLFKIMKHVWRTGVP
;
A
#
# COMPACT_ATOMS: atom_id res chain seq x y z
N MET A 1 14.84 -28.54 15.44
CA MET A 1 15.79 -27.49 15.04
C MET A 1 14.96 -26.28 14.70
N TRP A 2 15.19 -25.18 15.40
CA TRP A 2 14.23 -24.11 15.59
C TRP A 2 14.89 -22.75 15.87
N PRO A 3 14.36 -21.63 15.33
CA PRO A 3 13.37 -21.52 14.25
C PRO A 3 13.99 -21.61 12.84
N ASP A 4 15.31 -21.52 12.76
CA ASP A 4 16.13 -21.36 11.56
C ASP A 4 16.99 -22.60 11.24
N GLY A 5 16.85 -23.65 12.05
CA GLY A 5 17.74 -24.81 11.99
C GLY A 5 18.62 -24.95 13.23
N GLU A 6 18.65 -23.97 14.15
CA GLU A 6 19.49 -24.07 15.34
C GLU A 6 18.88 -24.90 16.47
N ILE A 7 19.73 -25.37 17.39
CA ILE A 7 19.29 -26.09 18.59
C ILE A 7 19.12 -25.07 19.70
N PHE A 8 17.89 -24.85 20.16
CA PHE A 8 17.58 -23.87 21.21
C PHE A 8 17.60 -24.47 22.63
N GLY A 9 17.67 -25.79 22.77
CA GLY A 9 17.67 -26.46 24.08
C GLY A 9 17.53 -27.98 23.99
N THR A 10 17.54 -28.62 25.15
CA THR A 10 17.47 -30.08 25.31
C THR A 10 16.40 -30.48 26.32
N ILE A 11 15.69 -31.57 26.06
CA ILE A 11 14.78 -32.21 27.02
C ILE A 11 15.57 -33.34 27.71
N CYS A 12 15.65 -33.29 29.04
CA CYS A 12 16.27 -34.33 29.86
C CYS A 12 15.20 -35.07 30.66
N VAL A 13 15.29 -36.40 30.70
CA VAL A 13 14.43 -37.26 31.52
C VAL A 13 15.32 -38.09 32.44
N LEU A 14 15.02 -38.08 33.73
CA LEU A 14 15.76 -38.83 34.76
C LEU A 14 14.81 -39.82 35.43
N ASP A 15 15.33 -41.00 35.76
CA ASP A 15 14.60 -42.06 36.45
C ASP A 15 15.34 -42.47 37.74
N ASN A 16 14.62 -43.00 38.72
CA ASN A 16 15.15 -43.43 40.02
C ASN A 16 15.62 -44.90 40.05
N LYS A 17 15.43 -45.63 38.94
CA LYS A 17 15.89 -47.01 38.75
C LYS A 17 16.50 -47.18 37.36
N GLU A 18 17.37 -48.18 37.19
CA GLU A 18 17.96 -48.50 35.90
C GLU A 18 16.87 -49.00 34.95
N ASN A 19 16.52 -48.17 33.96
CA ASN A 19 15.49 -48.44 32.97
C ASN A 19 16.12 -48.44 31.57
N HIS A 20 16.01 -49.56 30.86
CA HIS A 20 16.23 -49.57 29.42
C HIS A 20 15.06 -48.81 28.78
N TYR A 21 15.30 -47.57 28.35
CA TYR A 21 14.29 -46.75 27.70
C TYR A 21 13.63 -47.51 26.55
N ASP A 22 12.40 -47.97 26.76
CA ASP A 22 11.61 -48.64 25.73
C ASP A 22 11.23 -47.63 24.64
N ASN A 23 10.99 -48.13 23.42
CA ASN A 23 10.63 -47.34 22.25
C ASN A 23 9.42 -46.41 22.48
N LYS A 24 8.55 -46.74 23.44
CA LYS A 24 7.41 -45.91 23.87
C LYS A 24 7.85 -44.59 24.51
N CYS A 25 8.86 -44.62 25.37
CA CYS A 25 9.37 -43.41 26.05
C CYS A 25 10.02 -42.46 25.04
N VAL A 26 10.82 -42.99 24.11
CA VAL A 26 11.43 -42.21 23.03
C VAL A 26 10.35 -41.55 22.17
N LYS A 27 9.34 -42.32 21.75
CA LYS A 27 8.23 -41.81 20.94
C LYS A 27 7.43 -40.71 21.65
N LEU A 28 7.23 -40.84 22.96
CA LEU A 28 6.59 -39.79 23.77
C LEU A 28 7.42 -38.51 23.80
N LEU A 29 8.74 -38.62 23.96
CA LEU A 29 9.64 -37.46 23.94
C LEU A 29 9.72 -36.78 22.57
N GLU A 30 9.64 -37.55 21.49
CA GLU A 30 9.54 -37.00 20.14
C GLU A 30 8.24 -36.21 19.93
N LEU A 31 7.11 -36.76 20.38
CA LEU A 31 5.82 -36.07 20.33
C LEU A 31 5.85 -34.77 21.13
N LEU A 32 6.39 -34.81 22.35
CA LEU A 32 6.53 -33.64 23.21
C LEU A 32 7.42 -32.58 22.57
N ARG A 33 8.61 -32.97 22.07
CA ARG A 33 9.52 -32.07 21.33
C ARG A 33 8.80 -31.38 20.18
N ASN A 34 8.08 -32.15 19.37
CA ASN A 34 7.39 -31.63 18.20
C ASN A 34 6.24 -30.68 18.58
N SER A 35 5.52 -30.95 19.68
CA SER A 35 4.48 -30.04 20.19
C SER A 35 5.09 -28.72 20.67
N ILE A 36 6.10 -28.79 21.55
CA ILE A 36 6.78 -27.60 22.09
C ILE A 36 7.36 -26.74 20.95
N GLN A 37 7.98 -27.38 19.95
CA GLN A 37 8.55 -26.69 18.80
C GLN A 37 7.46 -25.91 18.03
N LYS A 38 6.27 -26.50 17.82
CA LYS A 38 5.16 -25.83 17.14
C LYS A 38 4.58 -24.68 17.97
N ASP A 39 4.40 -24.90 19.26
CA ASP A 39 3.85 -23.88 20.16
C ASP A 39 4.76 -22.64 20.22
N LEU A 40 6.09 -22.85 20.22
CA LEU A 40 7.08 -21.78 20.11
C LEU A 40 6.98 -21.02 18.78
N GLN A 41 6.73 -21.69 17.65
CA GLN A 41 6.48 -20.99 16.37
C GLN A 41 5.28 -20.09 16.44
N LEU A 42 4.17 -20.64 16.93
CA LEU A 42 2.91 -19.94 16.94
C LEU A 42 3.02 -18.67 17.78
N ALA A 43 3.67 -18.77 18.95
CA ALA A 43 3.90 -17.62 19.83
C ALA A 43 4.79 -16.54 19.18
N LEU A 44 5.79 -16.92 18.38
CA LEU A 44 6.64 -15.96 17.67
C LEU A 44 5.91 -15.33 16.48
N ASP A 45 5.18 -16.14 15.70
CA ASP A 45 4.41 -15.68 14.55
C ASP A 45 3.31 -14.71 14.98
N GLU A 46 2.63 -14.98 16.09
CA GLU A 46 1.64 -14.10 16.69
C GLU A 46 2.24 -12.72 17.00
N ARG A 47 3.38 -12.69 17.70
CA ARG A 47 4.09 -11.43 18.01
C ARG A 47 4.55 -10.69 16.75
N MET A 48 5.05 -11.41 15.75
CA MET A 48 5.46 -10.80 14.49
C MET A 48 4.28 -10.24 13.71
N LEU A 49 3.14 -10.93 13.73
CA LEU A 49 1.91 -10.50 13.09
C LEU A 49 1.39 -9.22 13.76
N GLU A 50 1.35 -9.17 15.09
CA GLU A 50 0.99 -7.97 15.85
C GLU A 50 1.90 -6.78 15.50
N ALA A 51 3.22 -7.00 15.45
CA ALA A 51 4.17 -5.97 15.09
C ALA A 51 3.95 -5.45 13.66
N LYS A 52 3.68 -6.35 12.70
CA LYS A 52 3.35 -5.97 11.31
C LYS A 52 2.05 -5.17 11.24
N ILE A 53 1.00 -5.59 11.95
CA ILE A 53 -0.27 -4.87 12.01
C ILE A 53 -0.05 -3.45 12.52
N LYS A 54 0.68 -3.30 13.63
CA LYS A 54 1.00 -1.99 14.20
C LYS A 54 1.80 -1.11 13.23
N TYR A 55 2.76 -1.70 12.51
CA TYR A 55 3.55 -0.99 11.51
C TYR A 55 2.70 -0.52 10.32
N ILE A 56 1.80 -1.37 9.81
CA ILE A 56 0.88 -1.02 8.73
C ILE A 56 -0.02 0.12 9.16
N GLN A 57 -0.65 0.03 10.33
CA GLN A 57 -1.52 1.10 10.85
C GLN A 57 -0.78 2.44 10.99
N ALA A 58 0.45 2.44 11.52
CA ALA A 58 1.25 3.65 11.64
C ALA A 58 1.61 4.24 10.25
N THR A 59 1.89 3.39 9.27
CA THR A 59 2.22 3.80 7.90
C THR A 59 0.98 4.35 7.18
N GLU A 60 -0.17 3.71 7.32
CA GLU A 60 -1.45 4.18 6.78
C GLU A 60 -1.85 5.53 7.38
N ASN A 61 -1.66 5.74 8.69
CA ASN A 61 -1.93 7.03 9.32
C ASN A 61 -1.04 8.14 8.77
N LYS A 62 0.27 7.88 8.62
CA LYS A 62 1.19 8.85 8.01
C LYS A 62 0.83 9.17 6.56
N LEU A 63 0.47 8.15 5.78
CA LEU A 63 0.00 8.34 4.40
C LEU A 63 -1.26 9.20 4.38
N ARG A 64 -2.26 8.86 5.20
CA ARG A 64 -3.52 9.60 5.32
C ARG A 64 -3.29 11.06 5.71
N GLU A 65 -2.43 11.34 6.68
CA GLU A 65 -2.07 12.71 7.07
C GLU A 65 -1.42 13.48 5.91
N SER A 66 -0.52 12.83 5.17
CA SER A 66 0.12 13.45 4.00
C SER A 66 -0.89 13.73 2.89
N GLU A 67 -1.84 12.83 2.65
CA GLU A 67 -2.92 13.01 1.67
C GLU A 67 -3.85 14.16 2.07
N ILE A 68 -4.21 14.26 3.35
CA ILE A 68 -5.03 15.38 3.86
C ILE A 68 -4.30 16.70 3.61
N LYS A 69 -3.02 16.81 4.00
CA LYS A 69 -2.21 18.02 3.76
C LYS A 69 -2.15 18.37 2.28
N TYR A 70 -1.89 17.39 1.41
CA TYR A 70 -1.90 17.60 -0.03
C TYR A 70 -3.27 18.09 -0.52
N ARG A 71 -4.37 17.46 -0.10
CA ARG A 71 -5.73 17.84 -0.49
C ARG A 71 -6.09 19.24 0.00
N GLU A 72 -5.69 19.61 1.20
CA GLU A 72 -5.90 20.96 1.74
C GLU A 72 -5.12 22.00 0.95
N LEU A 73 -3.83 21.76 0.69
CA LEU A 73 -3.02 22.66 -0.13
C LEU A 73 -3.57 22.80 -1.55
N PHE A 74 -3.91 21.68 -2.19
CA PHE A 74 -4.48 21.64 -3.53
C PHE A 74 -5.80 22.43 -3.61
N ASN A 75 -6.73 22.21 -2.67
CA ASN A 75 -8.04 22.85 -2.67
C ASN A 75 -8.02 24.33 -2.25
N ASN A 76 -7.06 24.74 -1.43
CA ASN A 76 -6.95 26.13 -0.96
C ASN A 76 -6.00 26.98 -1.81
N MET A 77 -5.30 26.38 -2.78
CA MET A 77 -4.46 27.11 -3.74
C MET A 77 -5.31 28.05 -4.60
N ARG A 78 -4.85 29.30 -4.79
CA ARG A 78 -5.55 30.30 -5.62
C ARG A 78 -5.41 30.03 -7.12
N SER A 79 -4.34 29.36 -7.54
CA SER A 79 -4.10 28.97 -8.92
C SER A 79 -5.04 27.82 -9.32
N ALA A 80 -5.62 27.90 -10.53
CA ALA A 80 -6.34 26.78 -11.11
C ALA A 80 -5.38 25.62 -11.40
N VAL A 81 -5.72 24.43 -10.90
CA VAL A 81 -4.99 23.19 -11.20
C VAL A 81 -5.99 22.15 -11.68
N ILE A 82 -5.69 21.54 -12.83
CA ILE A 82 -6.44 20.44 -13.41
C ILE A 82 -5.47 19.31 -13.71
N ILE A 83 -5.79 18.11 -13.24
CA ILE A 83 -5.02 16.89 -13.44
C ILE A 83 -5.74 16.04 -14.48
N TYR A 84 -4.99 15.62 -15.51
CA TYR A 84 -5.52 14.77 -16.56
C TYR A 84 -4.84 13.41 -16.56
N ASN A 85 -5.65 12.35 -16.58
CA ASN A 85 -5.20 11.02 -16.95
C ASN A 85 -5.19 10.90 -18.49
N VAL A 86 -4.00 10.74 -19.06
CA VAL A 86 -3.84 10.72 -20.52
C VAL A 86 -3.84 9.27 -21.04
N LYS A 87 -4.86 8.95 -21.84
CA LYS A 87 -5.08 7.61 -22.43
C LYS A 87 -4.93 7.62 -23.95
N ASN A 88 -4.87 6.42 -24.53
CA ASN A 88 -4.81 6.19 -25.99
C ASN A 88 -3.63 6.91 -26.67
N GLY A 89 -2.45 6.86 -26.05
CA GLY A 89 -1.23 7.44 -26.61
C GLY A 89 -1.34 8.95 -26.83
N GLY A 90 -1.84 9.70 -25.85
CA GLY A 90 -1.88 11.18 -25.93
C GLY A 90 -3.08 11.74 -26.67
N LYS A 91 -4.05 10.89 -27.05
CA LYS A 91 -5.24 11.34 -27.78
C LYS A 91 -6.38 11.79 -26.86
N ASN A 92 -6.46 11.21 -25.67
CA ASN A 92 -7.55 11.42 -24.72
C ASN A 92 -7.02 11.95 -23.39
N PHE A 93 -7.38 13.18 -23.04
CA PHE A 93 -7.04 13.80 -21.76
C PHE A 93 -8.29 13.72 -20.89
N ILE A 94 -8.32 12.78 -19.95
CA ILE A 94 -9.48 12.53 -19.10
C ILE A 94 -9.30 13.30 -17.79
N PHE A 95 -10.29 14.10 -17.37
CA PHE A 95 -10.21 14.79 -16.08
C PHE A 95 -10.12 13.77 -14.95
N GLU A 96 -9.02 13.84 -14.20
CA GLU A 96 -8.75 12.99 -13.04
C GLU A 96 -8.97 13.74 -11.73
N ASP A 97 -8.58 15.02 -11.67
CA ASP A 97 -8.89 15.92 -10.56
C ASP A 97 -8.83 17.39 -11.03
N LEU A 98 -9.42 18.30 -10.26
CA LEU A 98 -9.31 19.75 -10.37
C LEU A 98 -9.61 20.39 -9.02
N ASN A 99 -8.93 21.49 -8.71
CA ASN A 99 -9.15 22.21 -7.45
C ASN A 99 -10.28 23.24 -7.56
N LYS A 100 -10.70 23.78 -6.41
CA LYS A 100 -11.77 24.79 -6.31
C LYS A 100 -11.50 26.04 -7.15
N ALA A 101 -10.23 26.44 -7.30
CA ALA A 101 -9.86 27.57 -8.14
C ALA A 101 -10.12 27.28 -9.63
N ALA A 102 -9.82 26.08 -10.11
CA ALA A 102 -10.13 25.66 -11.47
C ALA A 102 -11.65 25.63 -11.72
N GLU A 103 -12.44 25.09 -10.79
CA GLU A 103 -13.92 25.14 -10.87
C GLU A 103 -14.42 26.58 -11.04
N SER A 104 -13.85 27.51 -10.26
CA SER A 104 -14.25 28.92 -10.27
C SER A 104 -13.82 29.68 -11.53
N ILE A 105 -12.58 29.47 -11.99
CA ILE A 105 -11.99 30.17 -13.14
C ILE A 105 -12.59 29.65 -14.45
N GLU A 106 -12.68 28.32 -14.60
CA GLU A 106 -13.21 27.68 -15.81
C GLU A 106 -14.75 27.60 -15.82
N LYS A 107 -15.39 27.92 -14.69
CA LYS A 107 -16.85 27.84 -14.50
C LYS A 107 -17.41 26.45 -14.80
N ILE A 108 -16.74 25.44 -14.26
CA ILE A 108 -17.12 24.02 -14.35
C ILE A 108 -17.26 23.42 -12.96
N ASN A 109 -18.05 22.35 -12.82
CA ASN A 109 -18.15 21.58 -11.58
C ASN A 109 -17.34 20.29 -11.70
N LYS A 110 -16.55 19.98 -10.68
CA LYS A 110 -15.72 18.78 -10.63
C LYS A 110 -16.53 17.51 -10.87
N VAL A 111 -17.64 17.33 -10.17
CA VAL A 111 -18.48 16.13 -10.28
C VAL A 111 -18.96 15.90 -11.71
N ASP A 112 -19.17 16.99 -12.47
CA ASP A 112 -19.64 16.92 -13.84
C ASP A 112 -18.55 16.65 -14.87
N VAL A 113 -17.27 16.84 -14.55
CA VAL A 113 -16.19 16.71 -15.54
C VAL A 113 -15.29 15.50 -15.33
N ILE A 114 -15.18 15.00 -14.09
CA ILE A 114 -14.33 13.84 -13.76
C ILE A 114 -14.70 12.63 -14.63
N GLY A 115 -13.68 11.96 -15.16
CA GLY A 115 -13.83 10.82 -16.06
C GLY A 115 -14.24 11.20 -17.49
N LYS A 116 -14.58 12.46 -17.78
CA LYS A 116 -14.88 12.92 -19.14
C LYS A 116 -13.62 13.38 -19.85
N ASN A 117 -13.65 13.33 -21.18
CA ASN A 117 -12.53 13.76 -22.01
C ASN A 117 -12.55 15.29 -22.19
N PHE A 118 -11.39 15.93 -22.09
CA PHE A 118 -11.14 17.35 -22.37
C PHE A 118 -11.88 17.82 -23.63
N LYS A 119 -11.79 17.06 -24.72
CA LYS A 119 -12.42 17.46 -26.00
C LYS A 119 -13.94 17.65 -25.91
N LYS A 120 -14.59 16.93 -25.01
CA LYS A 120 -16.04 16.99 -24.80
C LYS A 120 -16.45 18.21 -23.97
N ILE A 121 -15.63 18.59 -22.99
CA ILE A 121 -15.91 19.70 -22.08
C ILE A 121 -15.44 21.03 -22.69
N PHE A 122 -14.27 21.04 -23.32
CA PHE A 122 -13.67 22.21 -23.94
C PHE A 122 -13.40 21.98 -25.44
N PRO A 123 -14.44 21.84 -26.28
CA PRO A 123 -14.27 21.62 -27.73
C PRO A 123 -13.52 22.77 -28.41
N LYS A 124 -13.77 24.02 -27.99
CA LYS A 124 -13.04 25.21 -28.47
C LYS A 124 -11.57 25.23 -28.00
N GLY A 125 -11.27 24.54 -26.89
CA GLY A 125 -9.94 24.40 -26.33
C GLY A 125 -8.99 23.55 -27.19
N LEU A 126 -9.49 22.81 -28.18
CA LEU A 126 -8.66 21.93 -29.02
C LEU A 126 -7.72 22.69 -29.95
N ASN A 127 -8.08 23.94 -30.28
CA ASN A 127 -7.32 24.78 -31.20
C ASN A 127 -6.43 25.79 -30.47
N THR A 128 -6.36 25.73 -29.13
CA THR A 128 -5.53 26.64 -28.33
C THR A 128 -4.10 26.13 -28.24
N ASP A 129 -3.16 27.04 -27.97
CA ASP A 129 -1.77 26.67 -27.73
C ASP A 129 -1.61 25.84 -26.46
N LEU A 130 -2.52 26.00 -25.49
CA LEU A 130 -2.56 25.17 -24.29
C LEU A 130 -2.70 23.68 -24.63
N PHE A 131 -3.63 23.30 -25.52
CA PHE A 131 -3.80 21.89 -25.87
C PHE A 131 -2.61 21.31 -26.65
N LYS A 132 -1.93 22.15 -27.44
CA LYS A 132 -0.67 21.75 -28.12
C LYS A 132 0.44 21.52 -27.10
N ILE A 133 0.60 22.43 -26.13
CA ILE A 133 1.59 22.31 -25.04
C ILE A 133 1.30 21.07 -24.21
N MET A 134 0.06 20.82 -23.81
CA MET A 134 -0.31 19.61 -23.06
C MET A 134 0.09 18.32 -23.78
N LYS A 135 -0.09 18.24 -25.11
CA LYS A 135 0.39 17.10 -25.91
C LYS A 135 1.91 17.03 -26.00
N HIS A 136 2.58 18.17 -26.11
CA HIS A 136 4.03 18.24 -26.12
C HIS A 136 4.62 17.71 -24.82
N VAL A 137 4.15 18.22 -23.68
CA VAL A 137 4.56 17.81 -22.33
C VAL A 137 4.31 16.32 -22.13
N TRP A 138 3.12 15.82 -22.52
CA TRP A 138 2.84 14.39 -22.41
C TRP A 138 3.81 13.52 -23.23
N ARG A 139 4.21 13.97 -24.42
CA ARG A 139 5.10 13.22 -25.31
C ARG A 139 6.57 13.29 -24.87
N THR A 140 7.00 14.41 -24.31
CA THR A 140 8.44 14.71 -24.10
C THR A 140 8.84 14.76 -22.62
N GLY A 141 7.89 14.96 -21.71
CA GLY A 141 8.14 15.24 -20.30
C GLY A 141 8.63 16.67 -20.02
N VAL A 142 8.74 17.54 -21.03
CA VAL A 142 9.29 18.90 -20.93
C VAL A 142 8.20 19.95 -21.22
N PRO A 143 8.09 21.03 -20.41
CA PRO A 143 7.21 22.18 -20.67
C PRO A 143 7.43 22.88 -22.01
#